data_AF-A0A835ITP2-F1
#
_entry.id   AF-A0A835ITP2-F1
#
_cell.length_a   1.000
_cell.length_b   1.000
_cell.length_c   1.000
_cell.angle_alpha   90.00
_cell.angle_beta   90.00
_cell.angle_gamma   90.00
#
_symmetry.space_group_name_H-M   'P 1'
#
loop_
_entity.id
_entity.type
_entity.pdbx_description
1 polymer ?
#
loop_
_entity_poly.entity_id
_entity_poly.type
_entity_poly.pdbx_seq_one_letter_code
_entity_poly.pdbx_strand_id
1 'polypeptide(L)'
;MDEEYDVIVLGTGLKECILSGLLSVDGLKVLHMDRNDYYGGGLTLLNLIQLWKRCRGDDKPPAHLGSSRDYNVDMIPKFMMVNGTLVRTLIHTDVTKYLSFKAVDGSFVFNK
;
A
#
# COMPACT_ATOMS: atom_id res chain seq x y z
N MET A 1 14.72 -14.96 -16.69
CA MET A 1 14.78 -14.87 -15.22
C MET A 1 16.01 -15.64 -14.81
N ASP A 2 16.75 -15.12 -13.85
CA ASP A 2 17.82 -15.91 -13.25
C ASP A 2 17.21 -17.08 -12.48
N GLU A 3 17.96 -18.17 -12.36
CA GLU A 3 17.45 -19.41 -11.73
C GLU A 3 17.61 -19.41 -10.20
N GLU A 4 18.51 -18.57 -9.66
CA GLU A 4 18.81 -18.50 -8.23
C GLU A 4 18.64 -17.08 -7.66
N TYR A 5 18.01 -17.02 -6.48
CA TYR A 5 17.78 -15.83 -5.66
C TYR A 5 18.04 -16.19 -4.19
N ASP A 6 18.53 -15.23 -3.41
CA ASP A 6 18.76 -15.44 -1.98
C ASP A 6 17.43 -15.50 -1.21
N VAL A 7 16.44 -14.71 -1.65
CA VAL A 7 15.11 -14.65 -1.03
C VAL A 7 14.02 -14.54 -2.09
N ILE A 8 12.94 -15.29 -1.91
CA ILE A 8 11.71 -15.15 -2.70
C ILE A 8 10.60 -14.61 -1.79
N VAL A 9 10.01 -13.48 -2.17
CA VAL A 9 8.90 -12.84 -1.48
C VAL A 9 7.63 -13.00 -2.30
N LEU A 10 6.58 -13.57 -1.68
CA LEU A 10 5.29 -13.82 -2.31
C LEU A 10 4.23 -12.88 -1.73
N GLY A 11 3.64 -12.07 -2.59
CA GLY A 11 2.67 -11.03 -2.25
C GLY A 11 3.31 -9.65 -2.12
N THR A 12 2.58 -8.62 -2.51
CA THR A 12 3.02 -7.22 -2.52
C THR A 12 2.29 -6.37 -1.48
N GLY A 13 1.93 -6.99 -0.35
CA GLY A 13 1.43 -6.26 0.80
C GLY A 13 2.51 -5.35 1.40
N LEU A 14 2.09 -4.42 2.26
CA LEU A 14 3.01 -3.46 2.88
C LEU A 14 4.17 -4.14 3.61
N LYS A 15 3.92 -5.24 4.32
CA LYS A 15 4.95 -5.95 5.09
C LYS A 15 5.98 -6.59 4.17
N GLU A 16 5.49 -7.28 3.15
CA GLU A 16 6.29 -7.98 2.15
C GLU A 16 7.17 -6.99 1.38
N CYS A 17 6.62 -5.85 0.97
CA CYS A 17 7.37 -4.77 0.31
C CYS A 17 8.44 -4.15 1.20
N ILE A 18 8.16 -3.92 2.49
CA ILE A 18 9.16 -3.38 3.41
C ILE A 18 10.32 -4.38 3.60
N LEU A 19 10.01 -5.66 3.80
CA LEU A 19 11.03 -6.70 3.95
C LEU A 19 11.85 -6.86 2.68
N SER A 20 11.19 -6.92 1.53
CA SER A 20 11.84 -6.98 0.21
C SER A 20 12.82 -5.82 -0.01
N GLY A 21 12.39 -4.60 0.35
CA GLY A 21 13.23 -3.40 0.28
C GLY A 21 14.43 -3.46 1.22
N LEU A 22 14.23 -3.87 2.47
CA LEU A 22 15.33 -4.02 3.45
C LEU A 22 16.37 -5.05 3.01
N LEU A 23 15.93 -6.23 2.58
CA LEU A 23 16.82 -7.29 2.11
C LEU A 23 17.60 -6.86 0.85
N SER A 24 16.96 -6.09 -0.04
CA SER A 24 17.64 -5.53 -1.23
C SER A 24 18.68 -4.49 -0.85
N VAL A 25 18.41 -3.64 0.15
CA VAL A 25 19.39 -2.65 0.68
C VAL A 25 20.58 -3.36 1.33
N ASP A 26 20.37 -4.50 1.99
CA ASP A 26 21.42 -5.35 2.56
C ASP A 26 22.22 -6.13 1.49
N GLY A 27 21.89 -5.96 0.20
CA GLY A 27 22.64 -6.53 -0.92
C GLY A 27 22.21 -7.94 -1.34
N LEU A 28 21.09 -8.46 -0.79
CA LEU A 28 20.55 -9.75 -1.19
C LEU A 28 19.81 -9.67 -2.51
N LYS A 29 19.89 -10.73 -3.30
CA LYS A 29 19.16 -10.87 -4.56
C LYS A 29 17.75 -11.36 -4.28
N VAL A 30 16.77 -10.45 -4.34
CA VAL A 30 15.36 -10.73 -4.00
C VAL A 30 14.51 -10.90 -5.25
N LEU A 31 13.74 -11.99 -5.31
CA LEU A 31 12.64 -12.17 -6.26
C LEU A 31 11.32 -11.85 -5.56
N HIS A 32 10.65 -10.78 -5.99
CA HIS A 32 9.38 -10.34 -5.40
C HIS A 32 8.25 -10.46 -6.42
N MET A 33 7.24 -11.29 -6.13
CA MET A 33 6.13 -11.55 -7.04
C MET A 33 4.79 -11.62 -6.32
N ASP A 34 3.71 -11.35 -7.04
CA ASP A 34 2.33 -11.47 -6.56
C ASP A 34 1.51 -12.29 -7.57
N ARG A 35 0.50 -13.00 -7.06
CA ARG A 35 -0.47 -13.70 -7.90
C ARG A 35 -1.53 -12.75 -8.49
N ASN A 36 -1.73 -11.60 -7.84
CA ASN A 36 -2.70 -10.60 -8.26
C ASN A 36 -2.10 -9.69 -9.35
N ASP A 37 -2.95 -9.14 -10.21
CA ASP A 37 -2.59 -8.16 -11.23
C ASP A 37 -2.49 -6.72 -10.68
N TYR A 38 -2.49 -6.57 -9.35
CA TYR A 38 -2.40 -5.30 -8.64
C TYR A 38 -1.53 -5.43 -7.39
N TYR A 39 -1.00 -4.29 -6.92
CA TYR A 39 -0.20 -4.19 -5.71
C TYR A 39 -1.04 -4.08 -4.43
N GLY A 40 -0.45 -4.40 -3.28
CA GLY A 40 -0.99 -4.07 -1.96
C GLY A 40 -1.71 -5.22 -1.25
N GLY A 41 -2.06 -6.30 -1.96
CA GLY A 41 -2.73 -7.46 -1.38
C GLY A 41 -3.99 -7.07 -0.60
N GLY A 42 -4.04 -7.37 0.70
CA GLY A 42 -5.15 -6.96 1.58
C GLY A 42 -5.24 -5.46 1.87
N LEU A 43 -4.17 -4.70 1.63
CA LEU A 43 -4.06 -3.24 1.74
C LEU A 43 -4.13 -2.56 0.36
N THR A 44 -4.85 -3.18 -0.59
CA THR A 44 -4.97 -2.64 -1.94
C THR A 44 -5.74 -1.31 -1.94
N LEU A 45 -5.31 -0.41 -2.82
CA LEU A 45 -6.01 0.83 -3.13
C LEU A 45 -6.93 0.59 -4.32
N LEU A 46 -8.21 0.90 -4.13
CA LEU A 46 -9.22 0.76 -5.17
C LEU A 46 -9.61 2.12 -5.74
N ASN A 47 -9.69 2.20 -7.06
CA ASN A 47 -10.36 3.30 -7.72
C ASN A 47 -11.89 3.18 -7.57
N LEU A 48 -12.63 4.21 -7.98
CA LEU A 48 -14.08 4.26 -7.77
C LEU A 48 -14.82 3.07 -8.39
N ILE A 49 -14.46 2.69 -9.62
CA ILE A 49 -15.09 1.56 -10.32
C ILE A 49 -14.78 0.24 -9.60
N GLN A 50 -13.53 0.02 -9.21
CA GLN A 50 -13.11 -1.17 -8.49
C GLN A 50 -13.78 -1.29 -7.11
N LEU A 51 -13.90 -0.16 -6.39
CA LEU A 51 -14.59 -0.07 -5.11
C LEU A 51 -16.07 -0.44 -5.26
N TRP A 52 -16.75 0.10 -6.27
CA TRP A 52 -18.15 -0.25 -6.56
C TRP A 52 -18.29 -1.73 -6.87
N LYS A 53 -17.44 -2.25 -7.75
CA LYS A 53 -17.40 -3.67 -8.08
C LYS A 53 -17.27 -4.55 -6.84
N ARG A 54 -16.43 -4.13 -5.89
CA ARG A 54 -16.14 -4.87 -4.66
C ARG A 54 -17.28 -4.79 -3.63
N CYS A 55 -17.86 -3.62 -3.43
CA CYS A 55 -18.83 -3.37 -2.36
C CYS A 55 -20.30 -3.52 -2.79
N ARG A 56 -20.59 -3.33 -4.09
CA ARG A 56 -21.94 -3.25 -4.66
C ARG A 56 -22.13 -4.13 -5.91
N GLY A 57 -21.15 -4.96 -6.28
CA GLY A 57 -21.26 -5.83 -7.45
C GLY A 57 -21.28 -5.02 -8.75
N ASP A 58 -22.16 -5.36 -9.69
CA ASP A 58 -22.14 -4.77 -11.04
C ASP A 58 -22.78 -3.36 -11.14
N ASP A 59 -23.14 -2.77 -10.00
CA ASP A 59 -23.62 -1.39 -9.93
C ASP A 59 -22.55 -0.39 -10.37
N LYS A 60 -22.97 0.63 -11.14
CA LYS A 60 -22.07 1.71 -11.57
C LYS A 60 -22.01 2.83 -10.52
N PRO A 61 -20.83 3.47 -10.34
CA PRO A 61 -20.75 4.66 -9.52
C PRO A 61 -21.65 5.78 -10.06
N PRO A 62 -22.39 6.50 -9.20
CA PRO A 62 -23.16 7.66 -9.60
C PRO A 62 -22.31 8.71 -10.34
N ALA A 63 -22.85 9.27 -11.42
CA ALA A 63 -22.11 10.19 -12.29
C ALA A 63 -21.62 11.47 -11.58
N HIS A 64 -22.29 11.90 -10.51
CA HIS A 64 -21.92 13.11 -9.76
C HIS A 64 -20.64 12.94 -8.93
N LEU A 65 -20.13 11.72 -8.76
CA LEU A 65 -18.86 11.46 -8.09
C LEU A 65 -17.64 11.76 -8.98
N GLY A 66 -17.83 12.02 -10.27
CA GLY A 66 -16.73 12.38 -11.16
C GLY A 66 -15.90 11.19 -11.62
N SER A 67 -14.61 11.42 -11.89
CA SER A 67 -13.75 10.45 -12.57
C SER A 67 -13.20 9.40 -11.61
N SER A 68 -13.20 8.13 -12.03
CA SER A 68 -12.68 7.02 -11.20
C SER A 68 -11.21 7.22 -10.78
N ARG A 69 -10.39 7.87 -11.62
CA ARG A 69 -8.96 8.10 -11.38
C ARG A 69 -8.67 9.07 -10.23
N ASP A 70 -9.66 9.86 -9.82
CA ASP A 70 -9.51 10.84 -8.73
C ASP A 70 -9.60 10.17 -7.35
N TYR A 71 -9.89 8.84 -7.33
CA TYR A 71 -10.09 8.05 -6.13
C TYR A 71 -8.96 7.04 -5.92
N ASN A 72 -8.42 7.04 -4.71
CA ASN A 72 -7.54 5.99 -4.19
C ASN A 72 -8.06 5.61 -2.81
N VAL A 73 -8.97 4.63 -2.76
CA VAL A 73 -9.64 4.22 -1.52
C VAL A 73 -8.92 3.01 -0.94
N ASP A 74 -8.37 3.18 0.25
CA ASP A 74 -7.75 2.09 1.02
C ASP A 74 -8.82 1.20 1.65
N MET A 75 -8.67 -0.11 1.47
CA MET A 75 -9.54 -1.11 2.10
C MET A 75 -9.31 -1.23 3.61
N ILE A 76 -8.12 -0.90 4.10
CA ILE A 76 -7.76 -0.95 5.53
C ILE A 76 -6.93 0.30 5.87
N PRO A 77 -7.57 1.48 5.99
CA PRO A 77 -6.86 2.73 6.24
C PRO A 77 -6.12 2.68 7.58
N LYS A 78 -4.83 3.02 7.55
CA LYS A 78 -3.95 3.11 8.73
C LYS A 78 -3.15 4.40 8.71
N PHE A 79 -3.09 5.06 9.85
CA PHE A 79 -2.19 6.20 10.05
C PHE A 79 -0.81 5.73 10.49
N MET A 80 0.21 6.53 10.14
CA MET A 80 1.57 6.33 10.59
C MET A 80 1.91 7.28 11.71
N MET A 81 2.42 6.74 12.80
CA MET A 81 2.98 7.55 13.88
C MET A 81 4.28 8.19 13.39
N VAL A 82 4.40 9.52 13.48
CA VAL A 82 5.52 10.28 12.92
C VAL A 82 6.88 9.80 13.42
N ASN A 83 7.00 9.49 14.72
CA ASN A 83 8.23 8.95 15.33
C ASN A 83 8.17 7.43 15.52
N GLY A 84 7.29 6.74 14.78
CA GLY A 84 7.15 5.29 14.85
C GLY A 84 8.25 4.56 14.09
N THR A 85 8.44 3.28 14.43
CA THR A 85 9.43 2.41 13.78
C THR A 85 9.24 2.35 12.26
N LEU A 86 8.00 2.31 11.78
CA LEU A 86 7.69 2.25 10.36
C LEU A 86 8.25 3.45 9.57
N VAL A 87 8.07 4.68 10.08
CA VAL A 87 8.61 5.88 9.42
C VAL A 87 10.14 5.85 9.40
N ARG A 88 10.77 5.40 10.49
CA ARG A 88 12.24 5.23 10.54
C ARG A 88 12.73 4.20 9.53
N THR A 89 12.02 3.09 9.37
CA THR A 89 12.35 2.07 8.36
C THR A 89 12.24 2.64 6.95
N LEU A 90 11.19 3.40 6.63
CA LEU A 90 11.02 4.02 5.31
C LEU A 90 12.12 5.04 4.98
N ILE A 91 12.59 5.77 5.99
CA ILE A 91 13.75 6.68 5.85
C ILE A 91 15.02 5.88 5.59
N HIS A 92 15.24 4.79 6.33
CA HIS A 92 16.43 3.96 6.18
C HIS A 92 16.53 3.29 4.81
N THR A 93 15.41 2.87 4.23
CA THR A 93 15.36 2.26 2.88
C THR A 93 15.30 3.29 1.75
N ASP A 94 15.38 4.60 2.04
CA ASP A 94 15.30 5.69 1.07
C ASP A 94 14.00 5.74 0.24
N VAL A 95 12.96 4.98 0.64
CA VAL A 95 11.67 4.89 -0.07
C VAL A 95 10.86 6.19 0.07
N THR A 96 11.18 7.04 1.04
CA THR A 96 10.55 8.35 1.21
C THR A 96 10.68 9.26 -0.01
N LYS A 97 11.62 9.02 -0.93
CA LYS A 97 11.75 9.74 -2.21
C LYS A 97 10.54 9.54 -3.13
N TYR A 98 9.76 8.48 -2.93
CA TYR A 98 8.58 8.15 -3.74
C TYR A 98 7.26 8.49 -3.05
N LEU A 99 7.30 9.00 -1.82
CA LEU A 99 6.13 9.23 -0.97
C LEU A 99 6.05 10.69 -0.54
N SER A 100 4.84 11.24 -0.52
CA SER A 100 4.56 12.53 0.09
C SER A 100 3.62 12.32 1.28
N PHE A 101 3.99 12.86 2.44
CA PHE A 101 3.21 12.75 3.66
C PHE A 101 2.50 14.07 3.97
N LYS A 102 1.27 13.97 4.45
CA LYS A 102 0.51 15.09 5.01
C LYS A 102 0.13 14.76 6.45
N ALA A 103 0.28 15.72 7.35
CA ALA A 103 -0.15 15.56 8.74
C ALA A 103 -1.68 15.42 8.81
N VAL A 104 -2.15 14.61 9.76
CA VAL A 104 -3.58 14.51 10.08
C VAL A 104 -3.95 15.71 10.96
N ASP A 105 -5.05 16.39 10.63
CA ASP A 105 -5.41 17.66 11.27
C ASP A 105 -5.87 17.50 12.74
N GLY A 106 -6.38 16.34 13.13
CA GLY A 106 -6.85 16.12 14.49
C GLY A 106 -7.07 14.64 14.83
N SER A 107 -7.04 14.36 16.13
CA SER A 107 -7.39 13.07 16.71
C SER A 107 -8.47 13.30 17.76
N PHE A 108 -9.60 12.61 17.62
CA PHE A 108 -10.78 12.81 18.46
C PHE A 108 -11.11 11.51 19.17
N VAL A 109 -11.64 11.63 20.39
CA VAL A 109 -12.14 10.51 21.17
C VAL A 109 -13.62 10.72 21.43
N PHE A 110 -14.42 9.71 21.13
CA PHE A 110 -15.83 9.71 21.50
C PHE A 110 -15.97 9.34 22.97
N ASN A 111 -16.63 10.21 23.74
CA ASN A 111 -17.01 9.93 25.12
C ASN A 111 -18.55 9.91 25.20
N LYS A 112 -19.11 8.87 25.84
CA LYS A 112 -20.56 8.68 25.97
C LYS A 112 -21.14 9.51 27.10
#